data_AF-A0AAW0E0Y4-F1
#
_entry.id   AF-A0AAW0E0Y4-F1
#
_cell.length_a   1.000
_cell.length_b   1.000
_cell.length_c   1.000
_cell.angle_alpha   90.00
_cell.angle_beta   90.00
_cell.angle_gamma   90.00
#
_symmetry.space_group_name_H-M   'P 1'
#
loop_
_entity.id
_entity.type
_entity.pdbx_description
1 polymer ?
#
loop_
_entity_poly.entity_id
_entity_poly.type
_entity_poly.pdbx_seq_one_letter_code
_entity_poly.pdbx_strand_id
1 'polypeptide(L)'
;KAKKTRKFAAVKRMLNPNDIRLKENQLKQKMKEEKEKEKSVRRVTQVASSMFLAHNTALVPPYRVLVDTNFINFSLQNKLELVSGMMDCLYAKCIPCITDCVMAELEKLGHRYRVALRIARDPRFERLKCSHSGTYADDCLVQRVTSHKCYIVATCDRDLRRRIRQIPGIPLMYPLVSHVLEAISRKGGPRPLFVALQGPQGSGKSYLSALLVAELRTRSLNTALLSLDDIYLPHAELVTLAELHPDNPLWRGRGQPGTHDVPLGLHVLSQLEEGKPVEIPRFDKSLYNGEGDRLPAGFAGGVVVDPPVDVVIFEGWCVGFYPVSIEKLDALWNGAWVDQSQQLGLGDSVQKQNVSDVNDTLKDYIPLWNFFDTFVQLQPTPSAEESPLSVVYLWRLEQEHNMKARNGGKGMSDESVKAFVDRYIPGYVFFGGGPAVGFGSEAPRWLGNSLRVHIDDKRMVVATETF
;
A
#
# COMPACT_ATOMS: atom_id res chain seq x y z
N LYS A 1 18.19 -83.68 -4.65
CA LYS A 1 18.74 -82.69 -5.62
C LYS A 1 19.13 -81.42 -4.87
N ALA A 2 20.41 -81.07 -4.80
CA ALA A 2 20.87 -79.87 -4.11
C ALA A 2 20.30 -78.60 -4.79
N LYS A 3 19.69 -77.69 -4.01
CA LYS A 3 19.16 -76.42 -4.52
C LYS A 3 20.32 -75.45 -4.77
N LYS A 4 20.36 -74.87 -5.97
CA LYS A 4 21.39 -73.93 -6.41
C LYS A 4 21.40 -72.70 -5.48
N THR A 5 22.54 -72.42 -4.88
CA THR A 5 22.72 -71.31 -3.92
C THR A 5 22.44 -69.96 -4.61
N ARG A 6 21.58 -69.13 -4.01
CA ARG A 6 21.25 -67.80 -4.54
C ARG A 6 22.42 -66.84 -4.32
N LYS A 7 22.73 -66.00 -5.32
CA LYS A 7 23.77 -64.97 -5.22
C LYS A 7 23.28 -63.83 -4.30
N PHE A 8 24.08 -63.47 -3.30
CA PHE A 8 23.74 -62.49 -2.26
C PHE A 8 23.66 -61.02 -2.76
N ALA A 9 24.10 -60.72 -3.98
CA ALA A 9 24.11 -59.38 -4.56
C ALA A 9 23.61 -59.36 -6.03
N ALA A 10 22.48 -60.01 -6.29
CA ALA A 10 21.85 -59.96 -7.61
C ALA A 10 21.15 -58.62 -7.83
N VAL A 11 21.87 -57.63 -8.37
CA VAL A 11 21.28 -56.35 -8.81
C VAL A 11 20.57 -56.50 -10.16
N LYS A 12 19.49 -55.75 -10.34
CA LYS A 12 18.77 -55.66 -11.63
C LYS A 12 19.77 -55.15 -12.68
N ARG A 13 19.84 -55.82 -13.84
CA ARG A 13 20.71 -55.38 -14.94
C ARG A 13 20.24 -53.99 -15.41
N MET A 14 21.03 -52.96 -15.12
CA MET A 14 20.82 -51.59 -15.59
C MET A 14 21.82 -51.30 -16.71
N LEU A 15 21.46 -50.37 -17.60
CA LEU A 15 22.37 -49.86 -18.62
C LEU A 15 23.56 -49.19 -17.94
N ASN A 16 24.77 -49.54 -18.38
CA ASN A 16 26.00 -48.92 -17.92
C ASN A 16 26.03 -47.46 -18.45
N PRO A 17 26.35 -46.45 -17.62
CA PRO A 17 26.53 -45.06 -18.07
C PRO A 17 27.48 -44.89 -19.28
N ASN A 18 28.42 -45.83 -19.46
CA ASN A 18 29.37 -45.87 -20.56
C ASN A 18 28.95 -46.79 -21.73
N ASP A 19 27.70 -47.27 -21.78
CA ASP A 19 27.19 -48.09 -22.89
C ASP A 19 27.24 -47.30 -24.21
N ILE A 20 27.69 -47.95 -25.27
CA ILE A 20 27.87 -47.37 -26.61
C ILE A 20 26.54 -46.78 -27.13
N ARG A 21 25.40 -47.40 -26.77
CA ARG A 21 24.06 -46.93 -27.15
C ARG A 21 23.68 -45.59 -26.51
N LEU A 22 24.19 -45.30 -25.30
CA LEU A 22 23.99 -44.00 -24.63
C LEU A 22 24.82 -42.92 -25.33
N LYS A 23 26.06 -43.23 -25.74
CA LYS A 23 26.92 -42.30 -26.47
C LYS A 23 26.34 -41.91 -27.82
N GLU A 24 25.80 -42.87 -28.58
CA GLU A 24 25.13 -42.57 -29.86
C GLU A 24 23.91 -41.66 -29.69
N ASN A 25 23.08 -41.89 -28.66
CA ASN A 25 21.93 -41.06 -28.37
C ASN A 25 22.33 -39.64 -27.96
N GLN A 26 23.35 -39.50 -27.11
CA GLN A 26 23.91 -38.21 -26.71
C GLN A 26 24.50 -37.46 -27.92
N LEU A 27 25.16 -38.16 -28.84
CA LEU A 27 25.75 -37.56 -30.03
C LEU A 27 24.65 -37.11 -31.00
N LYS A 28 23.61 -37.91 -31.21
CA LYS A 28 22.41 -37.52 -31.98
C LYS A 28 21.70 -36.32 -31.37
N GLN A 29 21.64 -36.24 -30.04
CA GLN A 29 21.03 -35.12 -29.32
C GLN A 29 21.88 -33.85 -29.47
N LYS A 30 23.20 -33.94 -29.35
CA LYS A 30 24.13 -32.83 -29.63
C LYS A 30 24.04 -32.35 -31.07
N MET A 31 24.02 -33.25 -32.06
CA MET A 31 23.86 -32.87 -33.47
C MET A 31 22.50 -32.21 -33.74
N LYS A 32 21.45 -32.59 -32.99
CA LYS A 32 20.14 -31.95 -33.08
C LYS A 32 20.17 -30.55 -32.46
N GLU A 33 20.79 -30.40 -31.30
CA GLU A 33 20.99 -29.10 -30.63
C GLU A 33 21.86 -28.14 -31.46
N GLU A 34 22.92 -28.64 -32.10
CA GLU A 34 23.77 -27.86 -33.01
C GLU A 34 23.01 -27.41 -34.25
N LYS A 35 22.21 -28.29 -34.87
CA LYS A 35 21.31 -27.92 -35.97
C LYS A 35 20.23 -26.92 -35.57
N GLU A 36 19.73 -26.99 -34.33
CA GLU A 36 18.78 -26.01 -33.79
C GLU A 36 19.46 -24.66 -33.51
N LYS A 37 20.72 -24.66 -33.04
CA LYS A 37 21.54 -23.46 -32.86
C LYS A 37 21.91 -22.79 -34.19
N GLU A 38 22.29 -23.56 -35.22
CA GLU A 38 22.55 -23.02 -36.57
C GLU A 38 21.30 -22.38 -37.19
N LYS A 39 20.11 -22.89 -36.86
CA LYS A 39 18.82 -22.32 -37.27
C LYS A 39 18.34 -21.17 -36.37
N SER A 40 19.08 -20.83 -35.32
CA SER A 40 18.61 -19.83 -34.34
C SER A 40 18.74 -18.42 -34.92
N VAL A 41 17.60 -17.79 -35.16
CA VAL A 41 17.53 -16.38 -35.56
C VAL A 41 17.60 -15.53 -34.29
N ARG A 42 18.44 -14.48 -34.29
CA ARG A 42 18.51 -13.51 -33.19
C ARG A 42 17.19 -12.75 -33.09
N ARG A 43 16.29 -13.21 -32.22
CA ARG A 43 15.00 -12.56 -31.98
C ARG A 43 15.16 -11.44 -30.95
N VAL A 44 15.33 -10.22 -31.43
CA VAL A 44 15.22 -9.02 -30.58
C VAL A 44 13.74 -8.69 -30.47
N THR A 45 13.17 -8.83 -29.27
CA THR A 45 11.79 -8.43 -29.00
C THR A 45 11.68 -6.91 -29.15
N GLN A 46 10.82 -6.46 -30.07
CA GLN A 46 10.50 -5.05 -30.22
C GLN A 46 9.71 -4.56 -29.00
N VAL A 47 9.98 -3.34 -28.57
CA VAL A 47 9.20 -2.68 -27.52
C VAL A 47 7.81 -2.37 -28.07
N ALA A 48 6.77 -2.65 -27.29
CA ALA A 48 5.39 -2.40 -27.70
C ALA A 48 5.17 -0.90 -27.96
N SER A 49 4.46 -0.55 -29.03
CA SER A 49 4.21 0.83 -29.45
C SER A 49 3.43 1.66 -28.43
N SER A 50 2.66 1.00 -27.56
CA SER A 50 1.92 1.64 -26.45
C SER A 50 2.77 1.99 -25.24
N MET A 51 4.07 1.65 -25.26
CA MET A 51 4.97 1.92 -24.14
C MET A 51 5.72 3.23 -24.39
N PHE A 52 5.43 4.24 -23.57
CA PHE A 52 6.31 5.40 -23.41
C PHE A 52 7.20 5.15 -22.19
N LEU A 53 8.45 4.75 -22.43
CA LEU A 53 9.35 4.21 -21.38
C LEU A 53 8.70 3.02 -20.65
N ALA A 54 8.35 3.19 -19.38
CA ALA A 54 7.64 2.19 -18.56
C ALA A 54 6.12 2.45 -18.46
N HIS A 55 5.64 3.61 -18.94
CA HIS A 55 4.23 3.97 -18.93
C HIS A 55 3.50 3.34 -20.12
N ASN A 56 2.31 2.78 -19.88
CA ASN A 56 1.57 2.02 -20.86
C ASN A 56 0.25 2.71 -21.23
N THR A 57 0.20 3.30 -22.42
CA THR A 57 -0.96 4.04 -22.93
C THR A 57 -2.09 3.14 -23.45
N ALA A 58 -1.88 1.83 -23.54
CA ALA A 58 -2.92 0.89 -23.99
C ALA A 58 -3.95 0.53 -22.91
N LEU A 59 -3.71 0.93 -21.65
CA LEU A 59 -4.61 0.66 -20.53
C LEU A 59 -5.66 1.77 -20.44
N VAL A 60 -6.75 1.59 -21.17
CA VAL A 60 -7.92 2.48 -21.15
C VAL A 60 -9.18 1.71 -20.80
N PRO A 61 -10.18 2.35 -20.18
CA PRO A 61 -11.48 1.72 -19.96
C PRO A 61 -12.15 1.26 -21.27
N PRO A 62 -12.86 0.12 -21.28
CA PRO A 62 -13.05 -0.79 -20.15
C PRO A 62 -11.80 -1.62 -19.85
N TYR A 63 -11.37 -1.61 -18.57
CA TYR A 63 -10.16 -2.31 -18.16
C TYR A 63 -10.34 -3.82 -18.19
N ARG A 64 -9.42 -4.54 -18.81
CA ARG A 64 -9.39 -6.00 -18.80
C ARG A 64 -8.53 -6.49 -17.64
N VAL A 65 -9.15 -7.15 -16.68
CA VAL A 65 -8.48 -7.61 -15.45
C VAL A 65 -8.33 -9.12 -15.50
N LEU A 66 -7.12 -9.63 -15.70
CA LEU A 66 -6.83 -11.05 -15.60
C LEU A 66 -6.92 -11.49 -14.15
N VAL A 67 -7.81 -12.44 -13.88
CA VAL A 67 -8.07 -12.94 -12.53
C VAL A 67 -7.44 -14.30 -12.34
N ASP A 68 -6.66 -14.43 -11.27
CA ASP A 68 -6.02 -15.68 -10.86
C ASP A 68 -6.88 -16.46 -9.85
N THR A 69 -6.66 -17.77 -9.77
CA THR A 69 -7.32 -18.74 -8.85
C THR A 69 -7.28 -18.23 -7.41
N ASN A 70 -6.11 -17.77 -6.95
CA ASN A 70 -5.91 -17.28 -5.59
C ASN A 70 -6.72 -16.02 -5.28
N PHE A 71 -6.89 -15.13 -6.26
CA PHE A 71 -7.67 -13.91 -6.10
C PHE A 71 -9.18 -14.18 -5.98
N ILE A 72 -9.70 -15.14 -6.74
CA ILE A 72 -11.10 -15.57 -6.66
C ILE A 72 -11.38 -16.18 -5.29
N ASN A 73 -10.47 -17.05 -4.82
CA ASN A 73 -10.58 -17.70 -3.53
C ASN A 73 -10.53 -16.69 -2.38
N PHE A 74 -9.60 -15.74 -2.45
CA PHE A 74 -9.53 -14.64 -1.50
C PHE A 74 -10.85 -13.86 -1.47
N SER A 75 -11.36 -13.44 -2.63
CA SER A 75 -12.57 -12.62 -2.70
C SER A 75 -13.79 -13.35 -2.13
N LEU A 76 -13.87 -14.66 -2.35
CA LEU A 76 -14.92 -15.51 -1.79
C LEU A 76 -14.89 -15.65 -0.28
N GLN A 77 -13.72 -15.93 0.28
CA GLN A 77 -13.55 -16.03 1.74
C GLN A 77 -13.99 -14.75 2.45
N ASN A 78 -13.84 -13.62 1.75
CA ASN A 78 -14.09 -12.28 2.26
C ASN A 78 -15.39 -11.65 1.79
N LYS A 79 -16.26 -12.45 1.14
CA LYS A 79 -17.57 -12.02 0.64
C LYS A 79 -17.51 -10.76 -0.25
N LEU A 80 -16.39 -10.58 -0.95
CA LEU A 80 -16.19 -9.51 -1.92
C LEU A 80 -16.79 -9.95 -3.26
N GLU A 81 -17.72 -9.15 -3.77
CA GLU A 81 -18.27 -9.35 -5.11
C GLU A 81 -17.25 -8.82 -6.13
N LEU A 82 -16.69 -9.72 -6.95
CA LEU A 82 -15.50 -9.42 -7.76
C LEU A 82 -15.71 -8.29 -8.78
N VAL A 83 -16.87 -8.22 -9.43
CA VAL A 83 -17.09 -7.28 -10.54
C VAL A 83 -17.27 -5.87 -9.99
N SER A 84 -18.16 -5.69 -9.01
CA SER A 84 -18.32 -4.44 -8.26
C SER A 84 -17.02 -4.07 -7.55
N GLY A 85 -16.37 -4.98 -6.84
CA GLY A 85 -15.09 -4.70 -6.19
C GLY A 85 -13.98 -4.23 -7.14
N MET A 86 -13.92 -4.76 -8.37
CA MET A 86 -13.02 -4.26 -9.42
C MET A 86 -13.43 -2.88 -9.93
N MET A 87 -14.72 -2.68 -10.18
CA MET A 87 -15.25 -1.38 -10.62
C MET A 87 -15.12 -0.32 -9.53
N ASP A 88 -15.25 -0.66 -8.25
CA ASP A 88 -15.06 0.24 -7.11
C ASP A 88 -13.58 0.50 -6.87
N CYS A 89 -12.69 -0.42 -7.23
CA CYS A 89 -11.25 -0.23 -7.14
C CYS A 89 -10.70 0.64 -8.29
N LEU A 90 -11.23 0.46 -9.51
CA LEU A 90 -10.73 1.10 -10.74
C LEU A 90 -11.64 2.21 -11.26
N TYR A 91 -12.81 2.44 -10.63
CA TYR A 91 -13.88 3.43 -10.93
C TYR A 91 -14.13 3.63 -12.42
N ALA A 92 -13.97 2.55 -13.15
CA ALA A 92 -14.22 2.45 -14.55
C ALA A 92 -14.80 1.07 -14.82
N LYS A 93 -15.44 0.94 -15.98
CA LYS A 93 -15.98 -0.35 -16.39
C LYS A 93 -14.84 -1.36 -16.46
N CYS A 94 -14.97 -2.46 -15.72
CA CYS A 94 -14.00 -3.54 -15.70
C CYS A 94 -14.60 -4.79 -16.33
N ILE A 95 -13.78 -5.49 -17.10
CA ILE A 95 -14.09 -6.80 -17.68
C ILE A 95 -13.13 -7.79 -17.02
N PRO A 96 -13.61 -8.57 -16.03
CA PRO A 96 -12.82 -9.66 -15.48
C PRO A 96 -12.57 -10.70 -16.56
N CYS A 97 -11.33 -11.13 -16.72
CA CYS A 97 -10.90 -12.11 -17.71
C CYS A 97 -10.31 -13.32 -17.00
N ILE A 98 -10.72 -14.53 -17.37
CA ILE A 98 -10.16 -15.78 -16.84
C ILE A 98 -9.62 -16.62 -17.99
N THR A 99 -8.41 -17.15 -17.83
CA THR A 99 -7.78 -18.02 -18.83
C THR A 99 -8.26 -19.47 -18.68
N ASP A 100 -8.17 -20.26 -19.76
CA ASP A 100 -8.46 -21.69 -19.68
C ASP A 100 -7.58 -22.43 -18.65
N CYS A 101 -6.35 -21.97 -18.41
CA CYS A 101 -5.47 -22.57 -17.41
C CYS A 101 -5.94 -22.30 -15.97
N VAL A 102 -6.36 -21.07 -15.66
CA VAL A 102 -6.95 -20.74 -14.35
C VAL A 102 -8.26 -21.51 -14.14
N MET A 103 -9.10 -21.64 -15.19
CA MET A 103 -10.29 -22.49 -15.11
C MET A 103 -9.95 -23.95 -14.84
N ALA A 104 -8.97 -24.50 -15.56
CA ALA A 104 -8.56 -25.89 -15.38
C ALA A 104 -7.96 -26.14 -13.98
N GLU A 105 -7.26 -25.15 -13.42
CA GLU A 105 -6.76 -25.20 -12.05
C GLU A 105 -7.91 -25.23 -11.02
N LEU A 106 -8.89 -24.32 -11.15
CA LEU A 106 -10.10 -24.33 -10.32
C LEU A 106 -10.88 -25.65 -10.40
N GLU A 107 -10.95 -26.26 -11.58
CA GLU A 107 -11.60 -27.57 -11.78
C GLU A 107 -10.85 -28.71 -11.09
N LYS A 108 -9.51 -28.66 -11.07
CA LYS A 108 -8.66 -29.65 -10.38
C LYS A 108 -8.76 -29.59 -8.86
N LEU A 109 -9.00 -28.41 -8.29
CA LEU A 109 -9.10 -28.21 -6.84
C LEU A 109 -10.36 -28.85 -6.20
N GLY A 110 -11.30 -29.34 -7.01
CA GLY A 110 -12.37 -30.23 -6.59
C GLY A 110 -13.52 -29.56 -5.82
N HIS A 111 -14.26 -30.34 -5.03
CA HIS A 111 -15.57 -29.92 -4.47
C HIS A 111 -15.50 -28.72 -3.50
N ARG A 112 -14.35 -28.48 -2.85
CA ARG A 112 -14.16 -27.34 -1.94
C ARG A 112 -14.26 -25.99 -2.65
N TYR A 113 -13.99 -25.94 -3.95
CA TYR A 113 -13.93 -24.71 -4.75
C TYR A 113 -15.11 -24.58 -5.72
N ARG A 114 -16.21 -25.31 -5.48
CA ARG A 114 -17.40 -25.28 -6.34
C ARG A 114 -18.04 -23.89 -6.45
N VAL A 115 -17.96 -23.08 -5.38
CA VAL A 115 -18.44 -21.69 -5.40
C VAL A 115 -17.51 -20.81 -6.23
N ALA A 116 -16.19 -20.99 -6.11
CA ALA A 116 -15.19 -20.29 -6.93
C ALA A 116 -15.38 -20.59 -8.42
N LEU A 117 -15.61 -21.86 -8.75
CA LEU A 117 -15.93 -22.30 -10.10
C LEU A 117 -17.21 -21.63 -10.64
N ARG A 118 -18.25 -21.47 -9.81
CA ARG A 118 -19.50 -20.82 -10.22
C ARG A 118 -19.29 -19.33 -10.51
N ILE A 119 -18.50 -18.64 -9.69
CA ILE A 119 -18.13 -17.23 -9.91
C ILE A 119 -17.27 -17.09 -11.16
N ALA A 120 -16.30 -17.98 -11.35
CA ALA A 120 -15.44 -17.97 -12.52
C ALA A 120 -16.20 -18.25 -13.84
N ARG A 121 -17.37 -18.90 -13.76
CA ARG A 121 -18.30 -19.15 -14.87
C ARG A 121 -19.41 -18.10 -14.98
N ASP A 122 -19.36 -17.03 -14.18
CA ASP A 122 -20.33 -15.94 -14.28
C ASP A 122 -20.26 -15.31 -15.69
N PRO A 123 -21.39 -15.07 -16.36
CA PRO A 123 -21.41 -14.47 -17.71
C PRO A 123 -20.70 -13.11 -17.83
N ARG A 124 -20.50 -12.41 -16.71
CA ARG A 124 -19.77 -11.14 -16.66
C ARG A 124 -18.26 -11.31 -16.85
N PHE A 125 -17.74 -12.54 -16.72
CA PHE A 125 -16.34 -12.87 -16.91
C PHE A 125 -16.07 -13.29 -18.36
N GLU A 126 -15.06 -12.68 -18.97
CA GLU A 126 -14.61 -13.05 -20.31
C GLU A 126 -13.64 -14.24 -20.22
N ARG A 127 -14.01 -15.36 -20.83
CA ARG A 127 -13.16 -16.55 -20.89
C ARG A 127 -12.17 -16.45 -22.05
N LEU A 128 -10.88 -16.42 -21.73
CA LEU A 128 -9.80 -16.30 -22.68
C LEU A 128 -9.19 -17.67 -23.02
N LYS A 129 -9.26 -18.04 -24.29
CA LYS A 129 -8.69 -19.31 -24.76
C LYS A 129 -7.16 -19.31 -24.74
N CYS A 130 -6.58 -20.43 -24.31
CA CYS A 130 -5.14 -20.66 -24.32
C CYS A 130 -4.70 -21.46 -25.55
N SER A 131 -3.60 -21.07 -26.18
CA SER A 131 -3.03 -21.77 -27.36
C SER A 131 -1.90 -22.75 -27.00
N HIS A 132 -1.55 -22.87 -25.72
CA HIS A 132 -0.49 -23.73 -25.22
C HIS A 132 -1.05 -24.99 -24.55
N SER A 133 -0.35 -26.11 -24.69
CA SER A 133 -0.74 -27.39 -24.09
C SER A 133 -0.28 -27.50 -22.63
N GLY A 134 -1.22 -27.43 -21.68
CA GLY A 134 -0.99 -27.94 -20.31
C GLY A 134 0.01 -27.17 -19.44
N THR A 135 0.14 -25.85 -19.61
CA THR A 135 1.02 -25.04 -18.76
C THR A 135 0.37 -24.66 -17.43
N TYR A 136 1.21 -24.34 -16.45
CA TYR A 136 0.83 -23.79 -15.16
C TYR A 136 0.16 -22.41 -15.33
N ALA A 137 -0.84 -22.09 -14.50
CA ALA A 137 -1.65 -20.87 -14.64
C ALA A 137 -0.78 -19.60 -14.58
N ASP A 138 0.19 -19.55 -13.68
CA ASP A 138 1.12 -18.42 -13.55
C ASP A 138 1.92 -18.19 -14.84
N ASP A 139 2.43 -19.26 -15.46
CA ASP A 139 3.20 -19.16 -16.70
C ASP A 139 2.32 -18.66 -17.85
N CYS A 140 1.06 -19.12 -17.89
CA CYS A 140 0.06 -18.64 -18.83
C CYS A 140 -0.20 -17.14 -18.66
N LEU A 141 -0.41 -16.68 -17.42
CA LEU A 141 -0.66 -15.28 -17.11
C LEU A 141 0.56 -14.41 -17.48
N VAL A 142 1.75 -14.80 -17.04
CA VAL A 142 3.02 -14.10 -17.36
C VAL A 142 3.23 -14.00 -18.87
N GLN A 143 3.09 -15.11 -19.60
CA GLN A 143 3.26 -15.12 -21.05
C GLN A 143 2.23 -14.23 -21.76
N ARG A 144 0.98 -14.26 -21.30
CA ARG A 144 -0.11 -13.47 -21.88
C ARG A 144 0.13 -11.98 -21.71
N VAL A 145 0.48 -11.54 -20.51
CA VAL A 145 0.74 -10.12 -20.23
C VAL A 145 2.05 -9.63 -20.84
N THR A 146 3.05 -10.51 -20.98
CA THR A 146 4.28 -10.21 -21.74
C THR A 146 3.97 -9.96 -23.22
N SER A 147 3.08 -10.77 -23.80
CA SER A 147 2.72 -10.69 -25.21
C SER A 147 1.75 -9.54 -25.51
N HIS A 148 0.81 -9.30 -24.60
CA HIS A 148 -0.26 -8.32 -24.73
C HIS A 148 -0.31 -7.47 -23.47
N LYS A 149 0.26 -6.27 -23.53
CA LYS A 149 0.30 -5.33 -22.41
C LYS A 149 -1.00 -4.53 -22.27
N CYS A 150 -2.16 -5.17 -22.38
CA CYS A 150 -3.47 -4.50 -22.25
C CYS A 150 -4.32 -5.04 -21.10
N TYR A 151 -3.66 -5.70 -20.14
CA TYR A 151 -4.30 -6.32 -18.99
C TYR A 151 -3.75 -5.75 -17.67
N ILE A 152 -4.63 -5.67 -16.68
CA ILE A 152 -4.30 -5.58 -15.26
C ILE A 152 -4.30 -7.01 -14.71
N VAL A 153 -3.40 -7.37 -13.79
CA VAL A 153 -3.42 -8.71 -13.18
C VAL A 153 -3.88 -8.63 -11.72
N ALA A 154 -4.98 -9.32 -11.42
CA ALA A 154 -5.52 -9.50 -10.08
C ALA A 154 -5.04 -10.83 -9.49
N THR A 155 -4.07 -10.78 -8.58
CA THR A 155 -3.51 -11.97 -7.91
C THR A 155 -3.10 -11.65 -6.47
N CYS A 156 -3.30 -12.63 -5.57
CA CYS A 156 -2.76 -12.60 -4.21
C CYS A 156 -1.43 -13.37 -4.09
N ASP A 157 -0.99 -14.06 -5.14
CA ASP A 157 0.21 -14.90 -5.11
C ASP A 157 1.49 -14.04 -5.10
N ARG A 158 2.43 -14.37 -4.20
CA ARG A 158 3.68 -13.60 -4.04
C ARG A 158 4.66 -13.83 -5.19
N ASP A 159 4.79 -15.06 -5.66
CA ASP A 159 5.75 -15.43 -6.69
C ASP A 159 5.30 -14.92 -8.06
N LEU A 160 4.00 -15.04 -8.36
CA LEU A 160 3.41 -14.46 -9.56
C LEU A 160 3.54 -12.93 -9.58
N ARG A 161 3.29 -12.24 -8.45
CA ARG A 161 3.53 -10.78 -8.35
C ARG A 161 4.99 -10.43 -8.61
N ARG A 162 5.95 -11.16 -8.03
CA ARG A 162 7.38 -10.93 -8.25
C ARG A 162 7.76 -11.06 -9.74
N ARG A 163 7.19 -12.05 -10.43
CA ARG A 163 7.43 -12.29 -11.87
C ARG A 163 6.80 -11.19 -12.73
N ILE A 164 5.57 -10.78 -12.45
CA ILE A 164 4.87 -9.75 -13.23
C ILE A 164 5.53 -8.38 -13.04
N ARG A 165 6.05 -8.05 -11.85
CA ARG A 165 6.79 -6.79 -11.60
C ARG A 165 8.04 -6.62 -12.47
N GLN A 166 8.60 -7.71 -13.00
CA GLN A 166 9.72 -7.63 -13.94
C GLN A 166 9.29 -7.16 -15.34
N ILE A 167 7.99 -7.13 -15.61
CA ILE A 167 7.40 -6.71 -16.88
C ILE A 167 6.93 -5.26 -16.74
N PRO A 168 7.54 -4.29 -17.44
CA PRO A 168 7.18 -2.88 -17.30
C PRO A 168 5.80 -2.61 -17.92
N GLY A 169 5.02 -1.76 -17.25
CA GLY A 169 3.74 -1.23 -17.73
C GLY A 169 2.51 -2.08 -17.41
N ILE A 170 2.59 -3.00 -16.45
CA ILE A 170 1.50 -3.93 -16.09
C ILE A 170 1.07 -3.71 -14.63
N PRO A 171 -0.14 -3.15 -14.40
CA PRO A 171 -0.64 -2.94 -13.04
C PRO A 171 -1.01 -4.25 -12.35
N LEU A 172 -0.77 -4.28 -11.04
CA LEU A 172 -1.17 -5.38 -10.15
C LEU A 172 -2.32 -4.91 -9.27
N MET A 173 -3.41 -5.66 -9.26
CA MET A 173 -4.53 -5.48 -8.35
C MET A 173 -4.43 -6.54 -7.25
N TYR A 174 -4.25 -6.12 -6.01
CA TYR A 174 -4.32 -7.01 -4.85
C TYR A 174 -4.85 -6.25 -3.63
N PRO A 175 -5.58 -6.92 -2.73
CA PRO A 175 -6.21 -6.27 -1.59
C PRO A 175 -5.15 -5.71 -0.63
N LEU A 176 -5.36 -4.49 -0.12
CA LEU A 176 -4.54 -3.92 0.96
C LEU A 176 -4.47 -4.86 2.18
N VAL A 177 -5.56 -5.57 2.45
CA VAL A 177 -5.65 -6.57 3.51
C VAL A 177 -4.62 -7.69 3.31
N SER A 178 -4.36 -8.11 2.07
CA SER A 178 -3.36 -9.14 1.79
C SER A 178 -1.95 -8.67 2.16
N HIS A 179 -1.62 -7.38 1.96
CA HIS A 179 -0.35 -6.82 2.40
C HIS A 179 -0.18 -6.94 3.93
N VAL A 180 -1.23 -6.60 4.68
CA VAL A 180 -1.23 -6.73 6.15
C VAL A 180 -1.15 -8.18 6.59
N LEU A 181 -1.93 -9.09 6.00
CA LEU A 181 -1.91 -10.53 6.33
C LEU A 181 -0.55 -11.18 6.03
N GLU A 182 0.11 -10.76 4.94
CA GLU A 182 1.47 -11.18 4.65
C GLU A 182 2.46 -10.68 5.69
N ALA A 183 2.32 -9.42 6.14
CA ALA A 183 3.17 -8.86 7.18
C ALA A 183 2.97 -9.61 8.52
N ILE A 184 1.74 -9.96 8.89
CA ILE A 184 1.44 -10.81 10.06
C ILE A 184 2.17 -12.15 9.93
N SER A 185 2.04 -12.80 8.76
CA SER A 185 2.64 -14.12 8.52
C SER A 185 4.16 -14.10 8.57
N ARG A 186 4.81 -13.02 8.13
CA ARG A 186 6.27 -12.87 8.13
C ARG A 186 6.84 -12.57 9.52
N LYS A 187 6.13 -11.75 10.31
CA LYS A 187 6.59 -11.32 11.63
C LYS A 187 6.87 -12.51 12.54
N GLY A 188 5.89 -13.40 12.67
CA GLY A 188 5.93 -14.52 13.63
C GLY A 188 5.94 -14.06 15.10
N GLY A 189 5.36 -14.87 15.98
CA GLY A 189 5.33 -14.60 17.41
C GLY A 189 4.11 -13.80 17.91
N PRO A 190 4.03 -13.58 19.24
CA PRO A 190 2.80 -13.10 19.89
C PRO A 190 2.65 -11.58 19.95
N ARG A 191 3.66 -10.78 19.58
CA ARG A 191 3.56 -9.31 19.59
C ARG A 191 2.58 -8.85 18.50
N PRO A 192 1.69 -7.85 18.75
CA PRO A 192 0.81 -7.30 17.72
C PRO A 192 1.58 -6.74 16.51
N LEU A 193 1.12 -6.95 15.28
CA LEU A 193 1.69 -6.28 14.10
C LEU A 193 1.33 -4.80 14.13
N PHE A 194 2.32 -3.91 14.07
CA PHE A 194 2.09 -2.47 14.00
C PHE A 194 2.14 -1.98 12.55
N VAL A 195 1.04 -1.42 12.07
CA VAL A 195 0.84 -0.92 10.70
C VAL A 195 0.74 0.59 10.75
N ALA A 196 1.67 1.29 10.12
CA ALA A 196 1.56 2.72 9.87
C ALA A 196 0.75 2.97 8.58
N LEU A 197 -0.17 3.94 8.61
CA LEU A 197 -0.90 4.39 7.42
C LEU A 197 -0.78 5.90 7.28
N GLN A 198 -0.06 6.36 6.25
CA GLN A 198 0.14 7.77 5.95
C GLN A 198 -0.60 8.16 4.67
N GLY A 199 -1.15 9.36 4.66
CA GLY A 199 -1.71 9.98 3.47
C GLY A 199 -2.01 11.45 3.72
N PRO A 200 -2.00 12.30 2.69
CA PRO A 200 -2.31 13.71 2.87
C PRO A 200 -3.78 13.93 3.24
N GLN A 201 -4.11 15.15 3.63
CA GLN A 201 -5.47 15.52 4.01
C GLN A 201 -6.46 15.24 2.87
N GLY A 202 -7.61 14.68 3.22
CA GLY A 202 -8.65 14.35 2.25
C GLY A 202 -8.37 13.15 1.33
N SER A 203 -7.19 12.50 1.42
CA SER A 203 -6.84 11.30 0.62
C SER A 203 -7.70 10.06 0.89
N GLY A 204 -8.46 10.05 1.98
CA GLY A 204 -9.27 8.90 2.40
C GLY A 204 -8.58 7.95 3.39
N LYS A 205 -7.39 8.31 3.91
CA LYS A 205 -6.63 7.48 4.89
C LYS A 205 -7.45 6.98 6.10
N SER A 206 -8.26 7.83 6.72
CA SER A 206 -9.06 7.45 7.91
C SER A 206 -10.21 6.52 7.52
N TYR A 207 -10.80 6.73 6.34
CA TYR A 207 -11.81 5.82 5.78
C TYR A 207 -11.21 4.44 5.45
N LEU A 208 -10.06 4.44 4.78
CA LEU A 208 -9.32 3.21 4.46
C LEU A 208 -8.91 2.44 5.71
N SER A 209 -8.46 3.16 6.75
CA SER A 209 -8.10 2.57 8.05
C SER A 209 -9.31 1.89 8.70
N ALA A 210 -10.46 2.55 8.73
CA ALA A 210 -11.69 1.98 9.28
C ALA A 210 -12.17 0.74 8.51
N LEU A 211 -12.10 0.77 7.17
CA LEU A 211 -12.41 -0.40 6.33
C LEU A 211 -11.44 -1.55 6.59
N LEU A 212 -10.14 -1.27 6.69
CA LEU A 212 -9.12 -2.27 6.98
C LEU A 212 -9.35 -2.92 8.36
N VAL A 213 -9.69 -2.13 9.38
CA VAL A 213 -10.08 -2.64 10.71
C VAL A 213 -11.28 -3.57 10.61
N ALA A 214 -12.37 -3.12 9.96
CA ALA A 214 -13.59 -3.90 9.82
C ALA A 214 -13.30 -5.26 9.15
N GLU A 215 -12.48 -5.22 8.09
CA GLU A 215 -12.13 -6.38 7.30
C GLU A 215 -11.14 -7.33 8.01
N LEU A 216 -10.19 -6.83 8.79
CA LEU A 216 -9.36 -7.70 9.64
C LEU A 216 -10.21 -8.39 10.73
N ARG A 217 -11.22 -7.69 11.29
CA ARG A 217 -12.14 -8.27 12.29
C ARG A 217 -13.03 -9.36 11.71
N THR A 218 -13.43 -9.30 10.44
CA THR A 218 -14.16 -10.42 9.80
C THR A 218 -13.33 -11.70 9.74
N ARG A 219 -12.00 -11.60 9.88
CA ARG A 219 -11.05 -12.73 9.97
C ARG A 219 -10.71 -13.12 11.41
N SER A 220 -11.50 -12.66 12.38
CA SER A 220 -11.27 -12.92 13.81
C SER A 220 -9.93 -12.42 14.34
N LEU A 221 -9.36 -11.38 13.72
CA LEU A 221 -8.20 -10.67 14.25
C LEU A 221 -8.67 -9.53 15.17
N ASN A 222 -8.08 -9.45 16.35
CA ASN A 222 -8.29 -8.37 17.29
C ASN A 222 -7.47 -7.16 16.84
N THR A 223 -8.14 -6.04 16.62
CA THR A 223 -7.52 -4.86 16.02
C THR A 223 -7.75 -3.59 16.84
N ALA A 224 -6.66 -2.83 17.01
CA ALA A 224 -6.66 -1.49 17.57
C ALA A 224 -6.42 -0.46 16.46
N LEU A 225 -7.12 0.68 16.52
CA LEU A 225 -6.93 1.80 15.60
C LEU A 225 -6.70 3.06 16.41
N LEU A 226 -5.57 3.71 16.16
CA LEU A 226 -5.19 4.98 16.75
C LEU A 226 -4.93 5.99 15.62
N SER A 227 -5.52 7.18 15.72
CA SER A 227 -5.20 8.29 14.82
C SER A 227 -4.14 9.18 15.48
N LEU A 228 -3.22 9.73 14.69
CA LEU A 228 -2.31 10.76 15.16
C LEU A 228 -3.08 11.98 15.70
N ASP A 229 -4.21 12.31 15.07
CA ASP A 229 -5.04 13.44 15.48
C ASP A 229 -5.69 13.21 16.87
N ASP A 230 -5.83 11.96 17.32
CA ASP A 230 -6.38 11.65 18.65
C ASP A 230 -5.40 11.98 19.79
N ILE A 231 -4.11 12.12 19.46
CA ILE A 231 -3.05 12.49 20.41
C ILE A 231 -2.61 13.95 20.25
N TYR A 232 -3.43 14.83 19.68
CA TYR A 232 -3.18 16.28 19.80
C TYR A 232 -3.04 16.69 21.28
N LEU A 233 -2.20 17.70 21.54
CA LEU A 233 -2.12 18.34 22.85
C LEU A 233 -3.52 18.86 23.26
N PRO A 234 -3.85 18.86 24.56
CA PRO A 234 -5.06 19.53 25.06
C PRO A 234 -5.11 21.01 24.62
N HIS A 235 -6.31 21.58 24.55
CA HIS A 235 -6.52 22.95 24.08
C HIS A 235 -5.63 23.97 24.80
N ALA A 236 -5.56 23.89 26.12
CA ALA A 236 -4.73 24.78 26.94
C ALA A 236 -3.23 24.72 26.56
N GLU A 237 -2.72 23.54 26.22
CA GLU A 237 -1.33 23.35 25.80
C GLU A 237 -1.10 23.81 24.35
N LEU A 238 -2.08 23.66 23.46
CA LEU A 238 -2.04 24.24 22.12
C LEU A 238 -2.01 25.78 22.15
N VAL A 239 -2.79 26.39 23.05
CA VAL A 239 -2.77 27.84 23.27
C VAL A 239 -1.41 28.27 23.80
N THR A 240 -0.90 27.56 24.82
CA THR A 240 0.43 27.84 25.40
C THR A 240 1.53 27.75 24.33
N LEU A 241 1.49 26.71 23.48
CA LEU A 241 2.45 26.56 22.38
C LEU A 241 2.39 27.75 21.40
N ALA A 242 1.19 28.19 21.03
CA ALA A 242 1.02 29.33 20.14
C ALA A 242 1.51 30.65 20.77
N GLU A 243 1.30 30.84 22.08
CA GLU A 243 1.76 32.01 22.83
C GLU A 243 3.28 32.05 23.00
N LEU A 244 3.92 30.88 23.18
CA LEU A 244 5.38 30.76 23.26
C LEU A 244 6.08 30.97 21.92
N HIS A 245 5.37 30.76 20.81
CA HIS A 245 5.90 30.89 19.44
C HIS A 245 5.01 31.80 18.57
N PRO A 246 4.84 33.08 18.92
CA PRO A 246 3.89 33.98 18.26
C PRO A 246 4.23 34.20 16.77
N ASP A 247 5.51 34.15 16.43
CA ASP A 247 6.02 34.34 15.07
C ASP A 247 6.00 33.06 14.22
N ASN A 248 5.61 31.91 14.78
CA ASN A 248 5.51 30.65 14.05
C ASN A 248 4.06 30.31 13.69
N PRO A 249 3.59 30.63 12.47
CA PRO A 249 2.20 30.36 12.07
C PRO A 249 1.88 28.86 11.98
N LEU A 250 2.88 27.98 11.91
CA LEU A 250 2.70 26.54 11.82
C LEU A 250 2.12 25.97 13.13
N TRP A 251 2.42 26.59 14.26
CA TRP A 251 1.97 26.21 15.60
C TRP A 251 0.79 27.03 16.14
N ARG A 252 0.16 27.87 15.31
CA ARG A 252 -1.09 28.55 15.68
C ARG A 252 -2.27 27.57 15.69
N GLY A 253 -2.41 26.81 16.77
CA GLY A 253 -3.39 25.73 16.93
C GLY A 253 -2.93 24.40 16.32
N ARG A 254 -3.76 23.36 16.43
CA ARG A 254 -3.41 21.97 16.05
C ARG A 254 -2.98 21.80 14.58
N GLY A 255 -2.06 20.87 14.31
CA GLY A 255 -1.74 20.43 12.95
C GLY A 255 -0.34 19.86 12.78
N GLN A 256 0.65 20.75 12.78
CA GLN A 256 2.06 20.46 12.49
C GLN A 256 2.75 19.68 13.64
N PRO A 257 3.84 18.94 13.36
CA PRO A 257 4.67 18.35 14.42
C PRO A 257 5.04 19.41 15.46
N GLY A 258 4.96 19.01 16.74
CA GLY A 258 4.98 19.90 17.91
C GLY A 258 3.60 20.11 18.54
N THR A 259 2.52 19.86 17.80
CA THR A 259 1.15 20.01 18.32
C THR A 259 0.55 18.72 18.91
N HIS A 260 1.31 17.62 18.93
CA HIS A 260 0.87 16.31 19.45
C HIS A 260 1.59 15.97 20.75
N ASP A 261 0.88 15.31 21.66
CA ASP A 261 1.39 14.69 22.88
C ASP A 261 2.03 13.34 22.53
N VAL A 262 3.28 13.43 22.07
CA VAL A 262 4.09 12.27 21.73
C VAL A 262 4.25 11.31 22.92
N PRO A 263 4.50 11.76 24.17
CA PRO A 263 4.55 10.87 25.33
C PRO A 263 3.28 10.02 25.51
N LEU A 264 2.09 10.60 25.33
CA LEU A 264 0.84 9.84 25.34
C LEU A 264 0.79 8.79 24.23
N GLY A 265 1.18 9.15 23.01
CA GLY A 265 1.25 8.20 21.89
C GLY A 265 2.17 7.00 22.19
N LEU A 266 3.35 7.26 22.75
CA LEU A 266 4.30 6.23 23.16
C LEU A 266 3.74 5.34 24.28
N HIS A 267 3.04 5.94 25.25
CA HIS A 267 2.37 5.19 26.30
C HIS A 267 1.32 4.24 25.72
N VAL A 268 0.45 4.70 24.82
CA VAL A 268 -0.59 3.84 24.23
C VAL A 268 0.02 2.71 23.41
N LEU A 269 1.01 2.99 22.55
CA LEU A 269 1.64 1.98 21.71
C LEU A 269 2.42 0.93 22.54
N SER A 270 3.09 1.35 23.62
CA SER A 270 3.80 0.43 24.52
C SER A 270 2.84 -0.48 25.31
N GLN A 271 1.71 0.03 25.82
CA GLN A 271 0.70 -0.80 26.47
C GLN A 271 0.13 -1.86 25.52
N LEU A 272 -0.16 -1.47 24.27
CA LEU A 272 -0.62 -2.40 23.24
C LEU A 272 0.44 -3.45 22.92
N GLU A 273 1.72 -3.06 22.82
CA GLU A 273 2.83 -3.99 22.59
C GLU A 273 2.97 -5.01 23.72
N GLU A 274 2.88 -4.55 24.98
CA GLU A 274 2.98 -5.37 26.19
C GLU A 274 1.74 -6.22 26.46
N GLY A 275 0.67 -6.07 25.65
CA GLY A 275 -0.57 -6.80 25.81
C GLY A 275 -1.34 -6.40 27.08
N LYS A 276 -1.34 -5.10 27.41
CA LYS A 276 -2.06 -4.53 28.54
C LYS A 276 -3.30 -3.76 28.07
N PRO A 277 -4.40 -3.77 28.85
CA PRO A 277 -5.55 -2.93 28.54
C PRO A 277 -5.17 -1.46 28.49
N VAL A 278 -5.67 -0.74 27.48
CA VAL A 278 -5.40 0.69 27.34
C VAL A 278 -6.59 1.42 26.72
N GLU A 279 -6.89 2.60 27.24
CA GLU A 279 -7.88 3.50 26.65
C GLU A 279 -7.25 4.27 25.48
N ILE A 280 -7.91 4.25 24.33
CA ILE A 280 -7.50 5.01 23.15
C ILE A 280 -7.96 6.46 23.35
N PRO A 281 -7.03 7.45 23.38
CA PRO A 281 -7.41 8.85 23.53
C PRO A 281 -8.28 9.30 22.37
N ARG A 282 -9.04 10.37 22.59
CA ARG A 282 -9.87 10.99 21.55
C ARG A 282 -9.73 12.50 21.61
N PHE A 283 -9.67 13.11 20.43
CA PHE A 283 -9.67 14.55 20.27
C PHE A 283 -10.92 15.01 19.54
N ASP A 284 -11.74 15.83 20.21
CA ASP A 284 -12.94 16.40 19.60
C ASP A 284 -12.60 17.76 18.98
N LYS A 285 -12.53 17.78 17.65
CA LYS A 285 -12.22 18.95 16.84
C LYS A 285 -13.30 20.03 16.88
N SER A 286 -14.49 19.74 17.40
CA SER A 286 -15.62 20.68 17.46
C SER A 286 -15.63 21.56 18.70
N LEU A 287 -14.92 21.17 19.76
CA LEU A 287 -14.80 21.96 20.99
C LEU A 287 -14.05 23.28 20.73
N TYR A 288 -14.21 24.24 21.64
CA TYR A 288 -13.59 25.57 21.57
C TYR A 288 -13.74 26.24 20.19
N ASN A 289 -14.98 26.31 19.69
CA ASN A 289 -15.32 26.90 18.39
C ASN A 289 -14.54 26.30 17.20
N GLY A 290 -14.19 25.02 17.27
CA GLY A 290 -13.48 24.32 16.19
C GLY A 290 -11.96 24.26 16.37
N GLU A 291 -11.40 24.85 17.43
CA GLU A 291 -9.99 24.70 17.81
C GLU A 291 -9.69 23.30 18.36
N GLY A 292 -10.71 22.71 19.01
CA GLY A 292 -10.75 21.35 19.50
C GLY A 292 -10.05 21.14 20.83
N ASP A 293 -10.37 20.02 21.50
CA ASP A 293 -9.72 19.61 22.75
C ASP A 293 -9.73 18.09 22.91
N ARG A 294 -8.84 17.59 23.77
CA ARG A 294 -8.81 16.17 24.14
C ARG A 294 -9.97 15.87 25.09
N LEU A 295 -10.66 14.77 24.82
CA LEU A 295 -11.69 14.27 25.73
C LEU A 295 -11.02 13.69 26.99
N PRO A 296 -11.61 13.89 28.18
CA PRO A 296 -11.05 13.37 29.42
C PRO A 296 -11.05 11.84 29.43
N ALA A 297 -10.09 11.22 30.13
CA ALA A 297 -10.08 9.77 30.30
C ALA A 297 -11.38 9.26 30.93
N GLY A 298 -11.89 8.12 30.46
CA GLY A 298 -13.15 7.54 30.93
C GLY A 298 -14.41 8.30 30.48
N PHE A 299 -14.32 9.15 29.45
CA PHE A 299 -15.49 9.83 28.91
C PHE A 299 -16.52 8.83 28.34
N ALA A 300 -17.79 9.23 28.29
CA ALA A 300 -18.84 8.40 27.73
C ALA A 300 -18.58 8.12 26.24
N GLY A 301 -18.34 6.86 25.89
CA GLY A 301 -17.96 6.45 24.54
C GLY A 301 -16.45 6.26 24.32
N GLY A 302 -15.64 6.35 25.38
CA GLY A 302 -14.24 5.96 25.37
C GLY A 302 -14.05 4.51 24.93
N VAL A 303 -12.99 4.26 24.16
CA VAL A 303 -12.68 2.93 23.64
C VAL A 303 -11.52 2.35 24.42
N VAL A 304 -11.81 1.37 25.27
CA VAL A 304 -10.78 0.54 25.91
C VAL A 304 -10.48 -0.64 24.98
N VAL A 305 -9.20 -0.83 24.70
CA VAL A 305 -8.71 -1.99 23.94
C VAL A 305 -8.16 -2.99 24.94
N ASP A 306 -8.81 -4.15 25.02
CA ASP A 306 -8.35 -5.28 25.82
C ASP A 306 -7.49 -6.24 24.98
N PRO A 307 -6.45 -6.86 25.57
CA PRO A 307 -5.68 -7.91 24.93
C PRO A 307 -6.51 -9.21 24.78
N PRO A 308 -6.17 -10.10 23.83
CA PRO A 308 -5.03 -9.99 22.90
C PRO A 308 -5.32 -9.03 21.74
N VAL A 309 -4.28 -8.37 21.22
CA VAL A 309 -4.35 -7.55 19.99
C VAL A 309 -3.43 -8.17 18.95
N ASP A 310 -3.96 -8.44 17.76
CA ASP A 310 -3.20 -9.03 16.66
C ASP A 310 -2.61 -7.96 15.75
N VAL A 311 -3.34 -6.86 15.51
CA VAL A 311 -2.91 -5.76 14.63
C VAL A 311 -3.23 -4.40 15.25
N VAL A 312 -2.24 -3.52 15.30
CA VAL A 312 -2.39 -2.12 15.67
C VAL A 312 -2.22 -1.28 14.41
N ILE A 313 -3.21 -0.47 14.06
CA ILE A 313 -3.15 0.46 12.95
C ILE A 313 -3.00 1.87 13.52
N PHE A 314 -1.95 2.57 13.10
CA PHE A 314 -1.73 3.98 13.43
C PHE A 314 -1.76 4.81 12.17
N GLU A 315 -2.73 5.72 12.07
CA GLU A 315 -2.94 6.52 10.86
C GLU A 315 -2.72 8.01 11.11
N GLY A 316 -2.16 8.73 10.14
CA GLY A 316 -1.94 10.16 10.29
C GLY A 316 -1.26 10.79 9.09
N TRP A 317 -1.41 12.10 8.95
CA TRP A 317 -0.98 12.79 7.73
C TRP A 317 0.54 12.98 7.63
N CYS A 318 1.23 13.07 8.77
CA CYS A 318 2.68 13.16 8.87
C CYS A 318 3.32 11.92 9.53
N VAL A 319 2.60 10.79 9.56
CA VAL A 319 3.14 9.53 10.08
C VAL A 319 4.38 9.13 9.27
N GLY A 320 5.49 8.82 9.95
CA GLY A 320 6.76 8.51 9.30
C GLY A 320 7.47 9.70 8.65
N PHE A 321 7.05 10.94 8.92
CA PHE A 321 7.86 12.10 8.58
C PHE A 321 9.09 12.12 9.50
N TYR A 322 10.24 12.33 8.89
CA TYR A 322 11.52 12.40 9.56
C TYR A 322 12.10 13.81 9.41
N PRO A 323 12.90 14.28 10.39
CA PRO A 323 13.68 15.47 10.21
C PRO A 323 14.67 15.29 9.06
N VAL A 324 15.12 16.40 8.48
CA VAL A 324 16.14 16.47 7.43
C VAL A 324 17.36 17.24 7.95
N SER A 325 18.52 17.00 7.33
CA SER A 325 19.73 17.75 7.67
C SER A 325 19.57 19.23 7.32
N ILE A 326 20.36 20.09 7.96
CA ILE A 326 20.33 21.55 7.70
C ILE A 326 20.63 21.82 6.22
N GLU A 327 21.59 21.11 5.64
CA GLU A 327 21.95 21.27 4.23
C GLU A 327 20.79 20.87 3.30
N LYS A 328 20.05 19.82 3.65
CA LYS A 328 18.88 19.39 2.88
C LYS A 328 17.72 20.36 3.04
N LEU A 329 17.49 20.87 4.26
CA LEU A 329 16.48 21.90 4.52
C LEU A 329 16.77 23.14 3.69
N ASP A 330 18.02 23.60 3.67
CA ASP A 330 18.47 24.76 2.89
C ASP A 330 18.29 24.55 1.38
N ALA A 331 18.64 23.36 0.88
CA ALA A 331 18.44 23.01 -0.51
C ALA A 331 16.95 22.97 -0.91
N LEU A 332 16.08 22.45 -0.04
CA LEU A 332 14.64 22.43 -0.27
C LEU A 332 14.05 23.84 -0.19
N TRP A 333 14.50 24.66 0.75
CA TRP A 333 14.04 26.05 0.94
C TRP A 333 14.35 26.91 -0.28
N ASN A 334 15.55 26.79 -0.85
CA ASN A 334 15.98 27.56 -2.02
C ASN A 334 15.57 26.94 -3.36
N GLY A 335 14.92 25.77 -3.34
CA GLY A 335 14.53 25.02 -4.54
C GLY A 335 13.05 24.66 -4.50
N ALA A 336 12.75 23.41 -4.13
CA ALA A 336 11.40 22.85 -4.16
C ALA A 336 10.34 23.73 -3.46
N TRP A 337 10.69 24.37 -2.34
CA TRP A 337 9.77 25.27 -1.65
C TRP A 337 9.40 26.50 -2.48
N VAL A 338 10.36 27.13 -3.16
CA VAL A 338 10.10 28.29 -4.04
C VAL A 338 9.11 27.91 -5.13
N ASP A 339 9.35 26.80 -5.82
CA ASP A 339 8.50 26.32 -6.90
C ASP A 339 7.08 26.01 -6.40
N GLN A 340 6.97 25.27 -5.30
CA GLN A 340 5.68 24.87 -4.72
C GLN A 340 4.91 26.07 -4.15
N SER A 341 5.60 26.99 -3.46
CA SER A 341 5.01 28.21 -2.90
C SER A 341 4.43 29.09 -4.00
N GLN A 342 5.15 29.25 -5.10
CA GLN A 342 4.68 30.03 -6.25
C GLN A 342 3.49 29.35 -6.94
N GLN A 343 3.57 28.05 -7.22
CA GLN A 343 2.49 27.31 -7.90
C GLN A 343 1.19 27.28 -7.09
N LEU A 344 1.28 27.20 -5.76
CA LEU A 344 0.13 27.11 -4.86
C LEU A 344 -0.35 28.48 -4.34
N GLY A 345 0.33 29.56 -4.71
CA GLY A 345 0.03 30.90 -4.22
C GLY A 345 0.14 31.00 -2.69
N LEU A 346 1.16 30.38 -2.11
CA LEU A 346 1.52 30.58 -0.71
C LEU A 346 2.21 31.95 -0.60
N GLY A 347 1.69 32.82 0.26
CA GLY A 347 2.36 34.10 0.56
C GLY A 347 3.59 33.90 1.44
N ASP A 348 4.29 35.01 1.74
CA ASP A 348 5.51 35.02 2.57
C ASP A 348 5.24 34.85 4.09
N SER A 349 4.14 34.17 4.45
CA SER A 349 3.74 34.01 5.84
C SER A 349 4.61 33.01 6.61
N VAL A 350 5.20 32.04 5.91
CA VAL A 350 6.09 31.03 6.50
C VAL A 350 7.53 31.43 6.24
N GLN A 351 8.33 31.48 7.31
CA GLN A 351 9.77 31.73 7.25
C GLN A 351 10.57 30.42 7.41
N LYS A 352 11.82 30.43 6.95
CA LYS A 352 12.72 29.28 7.06
C LYS A 352 12.89 28.80 8.50
N GLN A 353 12.98 29.75 9.44
CA GLN A 353 13.07 29.43 10.86
C GLN A 353 11.86 28.64 11.35
N ASN A 354 10.65 28.97 10.91
CA ASN A 354 9.44 28.25 11.31
C ASN A 354 9.51 26.77 10.90
N VAL A 355 10.01 26.49 9.69
CA VAL A 355 10.22 25.12 9.20
C VAL A 355 11.37 24.43 9.94
N SER A 356 12.43 25.17 10.28
CA SER A 356 13.54 24.66 11.10
C SER A 356 13.06 24.23 12.50
N ASP A 357 12.20 25.02 13.15
CA ASP A 357 11.66 24.71 14.46
C ASP A 357 10.82 23.42 14.43
N VAL A 358 9.99 23.25 13.38
CA VAL A 358 9.22 22.02 13.14
C VAL A 358 10.16 20.84 12.84
N ASN A 359 11.23 21.06 12.07
CA ASN A 359 12.24 20.05 11.78
C ASN A 359 12.94 19.56 13.06
N ASP A 360 13.31 20.45 13.96
CA ASP A 360 13.91 20.06 15.23
C ASP A 360 12.93 19.30 16.12
N THR A 361 11.68 19.73 16.17
CA THR A 361 10.62 19.07 16.95
C THR A 361 10.26 17.68 16.41
N LEU A 362 10.42 17.45 15.10
CA LEU A 362 10.20 16.13 14.49
C LEU A 362 11.12 15.04 15.05
N LYS A 363 12.26 15.39 15.66
CA LYS A 363 13.14 14.42 16.34
C LYS A 363 12.40 13.68 17.45
N ASP A 364 11.48 14.36 18.14
CA ASP A 364 10.69 13.77 19.23
C ASP A 364 9.72 12.70 18.72
N TYR A 365 9.36 12.71 17.43
CA TYR A 365 8.42 11.75 16.84
C TYR A 365 9.09 10.43 16.44
N ILE A 366 10.42 10.40 16.30
CA ILE A 366 11.17 9.22 15.87
C ILE A 366 10.89 7.98 16.74
N PRO A 367 10.82 8.07 18.08
CA PRO A 367 10.45 6.94 18.92
C PRO A 367 9.08 6.33 18.60
N LEU A 368 8.08 7.12 18.15
CA LEU A 368 6.79 6.56 17.71
C LEU A 368 6.97 5.68 16.49
N TRP A 369 7.81 6.13 15.55
CA TRP A 369 8.07 5.42 14.30
C TRP A 369 8.71 4.05 14.53
N ASN A 370 9.49 3.89 15.60
CA ASN A 370 10.16 2.63 15.92
C ASN A 370 9.22 1.46 16.26
N PHE A 371 7.93 1.72 16.49
CA PHE A 371 6.93 0.68 16.70
C PHE A 371 6.51 -0.03 15.42
N PHE A 372 6.56 0.62 14.26
CA PHE A 372 5.88 0.13 13.06
C PHE A 372 6.69 -0.91 12.27
N ASP A 373 6.04 -2.04 12.00
CA ASP A 373 6.59 -3.19 11.29
C ASP A 373 6.34 -3.12 9.76
N THR A 374 5.30 -2.38 9.35
CA THR A 374 4.86 -2.21 7.96
C THR A 374 4.23 -0.84 7.76
N PHE A 375 4.31 -0.32 6.54
CA PHE A 375 3.87 1.03 6.22
C PHE A 375 3.02 1.06 4.95
N VAL A 376 1.90 1.75 5.00
CA VAL A 376 1.00 1.99 3.87
C VAL A 376 0.97 3.48 3.59
N GLN A 377 1.37 3.90 2.39
CA GLN A 377 1.39 5.30 2.00
C GLN A 377 0.38 5.57 0.88
N LEU A 378 -0.52 6.53 1.07
CA LEU A 378 -1.35 7.10 0.00
C LEU A 378 -0.62 8.31 -0.58
N GLN A 379 -0.09 8.16 -1.79
CA GLN A 379 0.69 9.19 -2.46
C GLN A 379 -0.14 9.83 -3.59
N PRO A 380 -0.37 11.15 -3.58
CA PRO A 380 -1.02 11.80 -4.70
C PRO A 380 -0.16 11.75 -5.96
N THR A 381 -0.79 11.53 -7.10
CA THR A 381 -0.18 11.58 -8.44
C THR A 381 -1.22 12.15 -9.39
N PRO A 382 -1.45 13.47 -9.37
CA PRO A 382 -2.53 14.08 -10.14
C PRO A 382 -2.29 13.95 -11.65
N SER A 383 -3.39 13.99 -12.39
CA SER A 383 -3.44 13.82 -13.85
C SER A 383 -2.89 15.03 -14.63
N ALA A 384 -2.77 16.20 -13.98
CA ALA A 384 -2.38 17.47 -14.59
C ALA A 384 -0.93 17.87 -14.24
N GLU A 385 -0.32 18.73 -15.08
CA GLU A 385 1.02 19.32 -14.87
C GLU A 385 1.06 20.39 -13.76
N GLU A 386 0.22 20.27 -12.75
CA GLU A 386 0.22 21.14 -11.57
C GLU A 386 1.05 20.53 -10.42
N SER A 387 1.29 21.31 -9.37
CA SER A 387 1.87 20.80 -8.13
C SER A 387 1.12 19.53 -7.67
N PRO A 388 1.82 18.42 -7.35
CA PRO A 388 1.20 17.23 -6.76
C PRO A 388 0.41 17.49 -5.48
N LEU A 389 0.64 18.63 -4.82
CA LEU A 389 0.00 19.03 -3.58
C LEU A 389 -1.27 19.89 -3.80
N SER A 390 -1.52 20.40 -5.01
CA SER A 390 -2.75 21.17 -5.31
C SER A 390 -4.01 20.35 -5.03
N VAL A 391 -3.94 19.06 -5.27
CA VAL A 391 -5.02 18.09 -5.02
C VAL A 391 -5.42 18.00 -3.54
N VAL A 392 -4.52 18.31 -2.60
CA VAL A 392 -4.84 18.32 -1.17
C VAL A 392 -5.86 19.41 -0.85
N TYR A 393 -5.78 20.56 -1.54
CA TYR A 393 -6.77 21.63 -1.42
C TYR A 393 -8.14 21.17 -1.91
N LEU A 394 -8.18 20.56 -3.11
CA LEU A 394 -9.41 20.03 -3.69
C LEU A 394 -10.08 19.02 -2.75
N TRP A 395 -9.32 18.04 -2.26
CA TRP A 395 -9.87 17.02 -1.38
C TRP A 395 -10.31 17.56 -0.02
N ARG A 396 -9.58 18.53 0.54
CA ARG A 396 -9.96 19.13 1.82
C ARG A 396 -11.22 19.97 1.69
N LEU A 397 -11.37 20.67 0.56
CA LEU A 397 -12.56 21.46 0.25
C LEU A 397 -13.79 20.57 0.09
N GLU A 398 -13.67 19.49 -0.69
CA GLU A 398 -14.72 18.47 -0.83
C GLU A 398 -15.11 17.88 0.52
N GLN A 399 -14.14 17.57 1.38
CA GLN A 399 -14.38 17.07 2.73
C GLN A 399 -15.17 18.09 3.56
N GLU A 400 -14.82 19.37 3.51
CA GLU A 400 -15.49 20.42 4.26
C GLU A 400 -16.92 20.64 3.76
N HIS A 401 -17.14 20.68 2.45
CA HIS A 401 -18.47 20.81 1.84
C HIS A 401 -19.38 19.62 2.19
N ASN A 402 -18.85 18.39 2.10
CA ASN A 402 -19.59 17.19 2.49
C ASN A 402 -19.96 17.18 3.97
N MET A 403 -19.06 17.67 4.85
CA MET A 403 -19.34 17.80 6.27
C MET A 403 -20.43 18.85 6.52
N LYS A 404 -20.31 20.04 5.92
CA LYS A 404 -21.29 21.13 6.01
C LYS A 404 -22.67 20.68 5.56
N ALA A 405 -22.76 19.91 4.48
CA ALA A 405 -24.03 19.36 3.98
C ALA A 405 -24.72 18.42 5.00
N ARG A 406 -23.96 17.77 5.89
CA ARG A 406 -24.47 16.79 6.85
C ARG A 406 -24.75 17.35 8.26
N ASN A 407 -24.14 18.49 8.61
CA ASN A 407 -24.23 19.06 9.97
C ASN A 407 -24.96 20.43 10.02
N GLY A 408 -25.68 20.79 8.96
CA GLY A 408 -26.45 22.04 8.89
C GLY A 408 -25.63 23.27 8.54
N GLY A 409 -24.57 23.12 7.73
CA GLY A 409 -23.78 24.22 7.18
C GLY A 409 -22.63 24.69 8.07
N LYS A 410 -22.35 24.00 9.18
CA LYS A 410 -21.31 24.38 10.14
C LYS A 410 -19.94 23.90 9.68
N GLY A 411 -19.02 24.81 9.46
CA GLY A 411 -17.66 24.50 9.04
C GLY A 411 -16.92 25.75 8.55
N MET A 412 -15.71 25.55 8.05
CA MET A 412 -14.87 26.60 7.48
C MET A 412 -15.44 27.18 6.18
N SER A 413 -15.08 28.43 5.87
CA SER A 413 -15.23 28.99 4.52
C SER A 413 -14.18 28.38 3.59
N ASP A 414 -14.35 28.53 2.28
CA ASP A 414 -13.41 28.00 1.28
C ASP A 414 -12.03 28.65 1.42
N GLU A 415 -11.98 29.94 1.74
CA GLU A 415 -10.75 30.70 2.04
C GLU A 415 -10.09 30.20 3.33
N SER A 416 -10.90 29.90 4.35
CA SER A 416 -10.43 29.35 5.61
C SER A 416 -9.88 27.93 5.43
N VAL A 417 -10.49 27.13 4.56
CA VAL A 417 -9.97 25.81 4.14
C VAL A 417 -8.62 25.97 3.45
N LYS A 418 -8.47 26.93 2.53
CA LYS A 418 -7.19 27.20 1.89
C LYS A 418 -6.12 27.56 2.93
N ALA A 419 -6.39 28.54 3.79
CA ALA A 419 -5.47 28.95 4.84
C ALA A 419 -5.12 27.81 5.81
N PHE A 420 -6.08 26.91 6.08
CA PHE A 420 -5.85 25.69 6.83
C PHE A 420 -4.86 24.76 6.11
N VAL A 421 -5.08 24.45 4.83
CA VAL A 421 -4.21 23.55 4.04
C VAL A 421 -2.83 24.15 3.82
N ASP A 422 -2.73 25.48 3.59
CA ASP A 422 -1.47 26.22 3.43
C ASP A 422 -0.49 25.90 4.57
N ARG A 423 -1.00 25.75 5.80
CA ARG A 423 -0.19 25.40 6.98
C ARG A 423 0.42 24.01 6.92
N TYR A 424 -0.13 23.06 6.16
CA TYR A 424 0.37 21.68 6.05
C TYR A 424 1.34 21.49 4.89
N ILE A 425 1.30 22.36 3.88
CA ILE A 425 2.16 22.27 2.69
C ILE A 425 3.66 22.21 3.05
N PRO A 426 4.19 23.05 3.96
CA PRO A 426 5.59 22.91 4.39
C PRO A 426 5.91 21.50 4.86
N GLY A 427 5.01 20.85 5.61
CA GLY A 427 5.22 19.48 6.09
C GLY A 427 5.44 18.50 4.95
N TYR A 428 4.58 18.57 3.91
CA TYR A 428 4.70 17.69 2.74
C TYR A 428 5.97 17.95 1.93
N VAL A 429 6.33 19.22 1.72
CA VAL A 429 7.51 19.61 0.92
C VAL A 429 8.81 19.21 1.62
N PHE A 430 8.93 19.51 2.91
CA PHE A 430 10.19 19.35 3.63
C PHE A 430 10.40 17.93 4.18
N PHE A 431 9.34 17.27 4.64
CA PHE A 431 9.45 16.02 5.41
C PHE A 431 8.74 14.82 4.77
N GLY A 432 7.97 15.03 3.69
CA GLY A 432 7.20 13.99 3.01
C GLY A 432 8.01 12.84 2.43
N GLY A 433 9.32 13.04 2.20
CA GLY A 433 10.25 11.98 1.78
C GLY A 433 10.68 11.03 2.91
N GLY A 434 10.44 11.40 4.17
CA GLY A 434 10.86 10.66 5.37
C GLY A 434 10.50 9.17 5.36
N PRO A 435 9.27 8.75 5.01
CA PRO A 435 8.88 7.34 5.07
C PRO A 435 9.77 6.39 4.26
N ALA A 436 10.41 6.86 3.18
CA ALA A 436 11.27 6.06 2.33
C ALA A 436 12.77 6.20 2.65
N VAL A 437 13.17 7.18 3.45
CA VAL A 437 14.58 7.54 3.66
C VAL A 437 15.01 7.42 5.12
N GLY A 438 14.15 7.80 6.08
CA GLY A 438 14.52 7.92 7.50
C GLY A 438 15.30 9.20 7.81
N PHE A 439 16.12 9.14 8.86
CA PHE A 439 16.97 10.25 9.31
C PHE A 439 18.37 9.78 9.72
N GLY A 440 19.41 10.44 9.19
CA GLY A 440 20.79 10.09 9.49
C GLY A 440 21.10 8.64 9.10
N SER A 441 21.61 7.86 10.06
CA SER A 441 21.84 6.41 9.89
C SER A 441 20.63 5.54 10.29
N GLU A 442 19.56 6.14 10.83
CA GLU A 442 18.37 5.42 11.25
C GLU A 442 17.42 5.22 10.07
N ALA A 443 17.54 4.05 9.46
CA ALA A 443 16.60 3.58 8.45
C ALA A 443 15.27 3.15 9.11
N PRO A 444 14.11 3.48 8.53
CA PRO A 444 12.83 3.05 9.09
C PRO A 444 12.69 1.52 9.11
N ARG A 445 12.13 0.97 10.19
CA ARG A 445 12.00 -0.49 10.38
C ARG A 445 11.11 -1.17 9.33
N TRP A 446 10.20 -0.42 8.72
CA TRP A 446 9.26 -0.91 7.71
C TRP A 446 9.84 -0.99 6.29
N LEU A 447 11.07 -0.54 6.05
CA LEU A 447 11.67 -0.60 4.71
C LEU A 447 11.71 -2.05 4.19
N GLY A 448 11.30 -2.24 2.93
CA GLY A 448 11.13 -3.55 2.30
C GLY A 448 9.85 -4.30 2.69
N ASN A 449 9.06 -3.75 3.61
CA ASN A 449 7.75 -4.25 4.02
C ASN A 449 6.67 -3.17 3.93
N SER A 450 6.81 -2.27 2.96
CA SER A 450 5.89 -1.14 2.77
C SER A 450 5.17 -1.19 1.42
N LEU A 451 4.02 -0.53 1.36
CA LEU A 451 3.18 -0.37 0.18
C LEU A 451 2.83 1.10 -0.02
N ARG A 452 3.25 1.67 -1.15
CA ARG A 452 2.76 2.96 -1.63
C ARG A 452 1.67 2.74 -2.66
N VAL A 453 0.54 3.40 -2.45
CA VAL A 453 -0.62 3.42 -3.34
C VAL A 453 -0.70 4.83 -3.92
N HIS A 454 -0.44 4.95 -5.22
CA HIS A 454 -0.55 6.21 -5.93
C HIS A 454 -2.01 6.45 -6.26
N ILE A 455 -2.50 7.63 -5.90
CA ILE A 455 -3.89 8.03 -6.13
C ILE A 455 -4.00 9.31 -6.96
N ASP A 456 -4.88 9.33 -7.96
CA ASP A 456 -5.19 10.56 -8.72
C ASP A 456 -6.15 11.48 -7.97
N ASP A 457 -6.51 12.61 -8.58
CA ASP A 457 -7.43 13.63 -8.07
C ASP A 457 -8.83 13.12 -7.69
N LYS A 458 -9.27 11.98 -8.22
CA LYS A 458 -10.52 11.32 -7.85
C LYS A 458 -10.34 10.23 -6.79
N ARG A 459 -9.14 10.15 -6.20
CA ARG A 459 -8.70 9.12 -5.23
C ARG A 459 -8.64 7.72 -5.84
N MET A 460 -8.42 7.66 -7.15
CA MET A 460 -8.29 6.42 -7.91
C MET A 460 -6.91 5.84 -7.77
N VAL A 461 -6.80 4.54 -7.56
CA VAL A 461 -5.48 3.89 -7.61
C VAL A 461 -4.95 3.91 -9.04
N VAL A 462 -3.88 4.67 -9.28
CA VAL A 462 -3.21 4.75 -10.59
C VAL A 462 -1.96 3.86 -10.66
N ALA A 463 -1.30 3.64 -9.52
CA ALA A 463 -0.16 2.74 -9.42
C ALA A 463 0.00 2.22 -7.99
N THR A 464 0.75 1.14 -7.83
CA THR A 464 1.23 0.68 -6.53
C THR A 464 2.70 0.32 -6.63
N GLU A 465 3.46 0.63 -5.58
CA GLU A 465 4.86 0.24 -5.46
C GLU A 465 5.18 -0.19 -4.04
N THR A 466 6.24 -0.96 -3.89
CA THR A 466 6.77 -1.38 -2.58
C THR A 466 8.09 -0.67 -2.35
N PHE A 467 8.34 -0.24 -1.12
CA PHE A 467 9.58 0.44 -0.73
C PHE A 467 10.11 -0.07 0.61
#